data_AF-Q97ZD6-F1
#
_entry.id   AF-Q97ZD6-F1
#
_cell.length_a   1.000
_cell.length_b   1.000
_cell.length_c   1.000
_cell.angle_alpha   90.00
_cell.angle_beta   90.00
_cell.angle_gamma   90.00
#
_symmetry.space_group_name_H-M   'P 1'
#
loop_
_entity.id
_entity.type
_entity.pdbx_description
1 polymer ?
#
loop_
_entity_poly.entity_id
_entity_poly.type
_entity_poly.pdbx_seq_one_letter_code
_entity_poly.pdbx_strand_id
1 'polypeptide(L)'
;MMSESQELRRKLIEAKRLILDGFVEQGIELLSKTISPENIKESNWIICNIIDTANCDAVVKTLDSIGKIFDISPCANIKRVVYCYALMNKMSEYVDLALDVIVKANKKDSLDKLYNDLKNEKINPEFLLKIGTAYKKLNAVRESNEVLRKACENGVKEACENIKEIASKIM
;
A
#
# COMPACT_ATOMS: atom_id res chain seq x y z
N MET A 1 19.59 34.84 5.31
CA MET A 1 19.79 33.70 4.40
C MET A 1 18.97 32.53 4.95
N MET A 2 18.19 31.86 4.12
CA MET A 2 17.44 30.66 4.52
C MET A 2 18.41 29.49 4.58
N SER A 3 18.31 28.62 5.60
CA SER A 3 19.19 27.45 5.67
C SER A 3 18.78 26.42 4.61
N GLU A 4 19.73 25.60 4.14
CA GLU A 4 19.46 24.55 3.14
C GLU A 4 18.35 23.58 3.58
N SER A 5 18.27 23.25 4.89
CA SER A 5 17.19 22.43 5.46
C SER A 5 15.82 23.12 5.40
N GLN A 6 15.76 24.44 5.61
CA GLN A 6 14.50 25.19 5.44
C GLN A 6 14.04 25.23 3.99
N GLU A 7 14.97 25.34 3.03
CA GLU A 7 14.67 25.30 1.61
C GLU A 7 14.15 23.92 1.17
N LEU A 8 14.82 22.85 1.60
CA LEU A 8 14.41 21.47 1.36
C LEU A 8 12.98 21.25 1.85
N ARG A 9 12.71 21.60 3.11
CA ARG A 9 11.37 21.45 3.70
C ARG A 9 10.31 22.22 2.93
N ARG A 10 10.61 23.44 2.46
CA ARG A 10 9.68 24.23 1.64
C ARG A 10 9.35 23.53 0.33
N LYS A 11 10.36 23.04 -0.40
CA LYS A 11 10.16 22.32 -1.68
C LYS A 11 9.36 21.03 -1.50
N LEU A 12 9.62 20.27 -0.43
CA LEU A 12 8.85 19.06 -0.11
C LEU A 12 7.37 19.39 0.16
N ILE A 13 7.09 20.43 0.95
CA ILE A 13 5.71 20.87 1.23
C ILE A 13 5.00 21.34 -0.04
N GLU A 14 5.69 22.11 -0.87
CA GLU A 14 5.19 22.58 -2.17
C GLU A 14 4.83 21.41 -3.09
N ALA A 15 5.73 20.43 -3.21
CA ALA A 15 5.48 19.25 -4.03
C ALA A 15 4.30 18.42 -3.54
N LYS A 16 4.19 18.22 -2.21
CA LYS A 16 3.00 17.58 -1.61
C LYS A 16 1.74 18.34 -1.96
N ARG A 17 1.74 19.68 -1.84
CA ARG A 17 0.56 20.49 -2.15
C ARG A 17 0.14 20.32 -3.61
N LEU A 18 1.08 20.34 -4.55
CA LEU A 18 0.79 20.08 -5.96
C LEU A 18 0.09 18.73 -6.16
N ILE A 19 0.60 17.65 -5.52
CA ILE A 19 -0.02 16.32 -5.60
C ILE A 19 -1.45 16.31 -5.03
N LEU A 20 -1.67 16.97 -3.89
CA LEU A 20 -2.99 17.05 -3.25
C LEU A 20 -3.98 17.88 -4.04
N ASP A 21 -3.52 18.94 -4.69
CA ASP A 21 -4.32 19.85 -5.51
C ASP A 21 -4.59 19.26 -6.93
N GLY A 22 -4.09 18.05 -7.22
CA GLY A 22 -4.33 17.32 -8.48
C GLY A 22 -3.25 17.51 -9.54
N PHE A 23 -2.25 18.36 -9.31
CA PHE A 23 -1.08 18.56 -10.17
C PHE A 23 0.00 17.48 -9.91
N VAL A 24 -0.42 16.21 -10.01
CA VAL A 24 0.37 15.04 -9.58
C VAL A 24 1.73 14.98 -10.28
N GLU A 25 1.77 15.15 -11.61
CA GLU A 25 3.00 15.07 -12.40
C GLU A 25 4.01 16.16 -12.01
N GLN A 26 3.55 17.40 -11.82
CA GLN A 26 4.39 18.53 -11.41
C GLN A 26 4.96 18.32 -10.01
N GLY A 27 4.14 17.81 -9.09
CA GLY A 27 4.59 17.48 -7.75
C GLY A 27 5.62 16.34 -7.74
N ILE A 28 5.41 15.29 -8.55
CA ILE A 28 6.39 14.21 -8.74
C ILE A 28 7.71 14.76 -9.30
N GLU A 29 7.65 15.57 -10.36
CA GLU A 29 8.83 16.19 -10.97
C GLU A 29 9.62 17.03 -9.95
N LEU A 30 8.93 17.82 -9.13
CA LEU A 30 9.57 18.61 -8.09
C LEU A 30 10.23 17.72 -7.02
N LEU A 31 9.57 16.63 -6.58
CA LEU A 31 10.17 15.66 -5.66
C LEU A 31 11.42 15.02 -6.26
N SER A 32 11.36 14.56 -7.52
CA SER A 32 12.49 13.94 -8.22
C SER A 32 13.71 14.85 -8.34
N LYS A 33 13.50 16.17 -8.50
CA LYS A 33 14.58 17.16 -8.56
C LYS A 33 15.10 17.58 -7.19
N THR A 34 14.29 17.46 -6.14
CA THR A 34 14.61 17.92 -4.79
C THR A 34 15.32 16.85 -3.96
N ILE A 35 14.96 15.59 -4.18
CA ILE A 35 15.42 14.46 -3.37
C ILE A 35 16.74 13.92 -3.93
N SER A 36 17.68 13.69 -3.02
CA SER A 36 18.99 13.14 -3.31
C SER A 36 19.38 12.07 -2.27
N PRO A 37 20.41 11.25 -2.54
CA PRO A 37 20.89 10.26 -1.57
C PRO A 37 21.30 10.86 -0.22
N GLU A 38 21.74 12.11 -0.19
CA GLU A 38 22.17 12.82 1.02
C GLU A 38 20.98 13.24 1.90
N ASN A 39 19.82 13.52 1.30
CA ASN A 39 18.66 14.07 1.99
C ASN A 39 17.44 13.13 2.06
N ILE A 40 17.51 11.94 1.45
CA ILE A 40 16.37 11.00 1.38
C ILE A 40 15.86 10.60 2.77
N LYS A 41 16.76 10.41 3.73
CA LYS A 41 16.37 10.02 5.10
C LYS A 41 15.57 11.12 5.80
N GLU A 42 15.94 12.39 5.62
CA GLU A 42 15.18 13.55 6.13
C GLU A 42 13.88 13.76 5.33
N SER A 43 13.87 13.37 4.06
CA SER A 43 12.72 13.58 3.16
C SER A 43 11.67 12.48 3.23
N ASN A 44 11.97 11.30 3.81
CA ASN A 44 11.11 10.12 3.73
C ASN A 44 9.69 10.31 4.30
N TRP A 45 9.49 11.23 5.24
CA TRP A 45 8.15 11.53 5.77
C TRP A 45 7.16 11.99 4.69
N ILE A 46 7.64 12.52 3.56
CA ILE A 46 6.80 13.05 2.50
C ILE A 46 5.96 11.97 1.84
N ILE A 47 6.55 10.78 1.60
CA ILE A 47 5.81 9.69 0.95
C ILE A 47 4.70 9.17 1.85
N CYS A 48 4.96 9.07 3.15
CA CYS A 48 3.93 8.66 4.11
C CYS A 48 2.80 9.67 4.17
N ASN A 49 3.12 10.97 4.11
CA ASN A 49 2.09 12.01 4.07
C ASN A 49 1.24 11.94 2.79
N ILE A 50 1.87 11.69 1.64
CA ILE A 50 1.14 11.52 0.37
C ILE A 50 0.22 10.30 0.45
N ILE A 51 0.73 9.16 0.93
CA ILE A 51 -0.07 7.94 1.16
C ILE A 51 -1.28 8.25 2.05
N ASP A 52 -1.07 9.01 3.14
CA ASP A 52 -2.11 9.30 4.12
C ASP A 52 -3.21 10.25 3.60
N THR A 53 -2.86 11.21 2.75
CA THR A 53 -3.72 12.36 2.47
C THR A 53 -4.19 12.48 1.02
N ALA A 54 -3.43 11.96 0.05
CA ALA A 54 -3.79 12.06 -1.35
C ALA A 54 -4.91 11.09 -1.74
N ASN A 55 -5.60 11.39 -2.83
CA ASN A 55 -6.55 10.46 -3.44
C ASN A 55 -5.81 9.24 -4.03
N CYS A 56 -6.54 8.15 -4.30
CA CYS A 56 -5.88 6.90 -4.69
C CYS A 56 -5.20 6.94 -6.06
N ASP A 57 -5.71 7.72 -7.01
CA ASP A 57 -5.04 7.94 -8.30
C ASP A 57 -3.66 8.59 -8.11
N ALA A 58 -3.59 9.63 -7.28
CA ALA A 58 -2.36 10.32 -6.94
C ALA A 58 -1.38 9.43 -6.15
N VAL A 59 -1.87 8.64 -5.19
CA VAL A 59 -1.03 7.68 -4.44
C VAL A 59 -0.39 6.67 -5.39
N VAL A 60 -1.19 6.06 -6.28
CA VAL A 60 -0.71 5.06 -7.24
C VAL A 60 0.30 5.67 -8.21
N LYS A 61 -0.03 6.81 -8.84
CA LYS A 61 0.89 7.51 -9.76
C LYS A 61 2.21 7.91 -9.10
N THR A 62 2.15 8.41 -7.86
CA THR A 62 3.35 8.82 -7.12
C THR A 62 4.23 7.61 -6.80
N LEU A 63 3.65 6.54 -6.27
CA LEU A 63 4.41 5.34 -5.93
C LEU A 63 5.01 4.67 -7.16
N ASP A 64 4.26 4.55 -8.26
CA ASP A 64 4.78 3.96 -9.50
C ASP A 64 5.93 4.77 -10.10
N SER A 65 5.93 6.10 -9.92
CA SER A 65 6.94 6.99 -10.52
C SER A 65 8.21 7.11 -9.67
N ILE A 66 8.05 7.31 -8.36
CA ILE A 66 9.16 7.65 -7.45
C ILE A 66 9.19 6.83 -6.17
N GLY A 67 8.26 5.89 -5.99
CA GLY A 67 8.15 5.11 -4.75
C GLY A 67 9.41 4.30 -4.41
N LYS A 68 10.22 3.91 -5.41
CA LYS A 68 11.46 3.15 -5.21
C LYS A 68 12.55 3.93 -4.47
N ILE A 69 12.45 5.25 -4.48
CA ILE A 69 13.42 6.12 -3.79
C ILE A 69 13.12 6.15 -2.29
N PHE A 70 11.89 5.87 -1.89
CA PHE A 70 11.44 5.97 -0.51
C PHE A 70 11.30 4.61 0.17
N ASP A 71 11.42 4.63 1.50
CA ASP A 71 11.02 3.52 2.35
C ASP A 71 9.60 3.75 2.87
N ILE A 72 8.64 2.97 2.38
CA ILE A 72 7.24 3.05 2.82
C ILE A 72 6.98 2.22 4.10
N SER A 73 7.92 1.39 4.55
CA SER A 73 7.73 0.54 5.72
C SER A 73 7.45 1.29 7.04
N PRO A 74 7.97 2.51 7.29
CA PRO A 74 7.68 3.26 8.50
C PRO A 74 6.31 3.96 8.47
N CYS A 75 5.61 3.97 7.32
CA CYS A 75 4.36 4.71 7.19
C CYS A 75 3.25 4.11 8.07
N ALA A 76 2.62 4.93 8.91
CA ALA A 76 1.63 4.48 9.88
C ALA A 76 0.39 3.85 9.22
N ASN A 77 -0.07 4.41 8.09
CA ASN A 77 -1.25 3.94 7.35
C ASN A 77 -0.88 3.12 6.11
N ILE A 78 0.11 2.24 6.23
CA ILE A 78 0.61 1.42 5.11
C ILE A 78 -0.49 0.62 4.39
N LYS A 79 -1.59 0.26 5.09
CA LYS A 79 -2.76 -0.40 4.48
C LYS A 79 -3.39 0.40 3.34
N ARG A 80 -3.25 1.74 3.34
CA ARG A 80 -3.79 2.63 2.32
C ARG A 80 -3.15 2.42 0.96
N VAL A 81 -1.91 1.93 0.93
CA VAL A 81 -1.26 1.51 -0.32
C VAL A 81 -2.07 0.37 -0.95
N VAL A 82 -2.33 -0.71 -0.21
CA VAL A 82 -3.11 -1.85 -0.72
C VAL A 82 -4.52 -1.42 -1.13
N TYR A 83 -5.19 -0.61 -0.29
CA TYR A 83 -6.51 -0.06 -0.59
C TYR A 83 -6.54 0.70 -1.92
N CYS A 84 -5.59 1.61 -2.14
CA CYS A 84 -5.58 2.44 -3.34
C CYS A 84 -5.24 1.65 -4.60
N TYR A 85 -4.29 0.72 -4.55
CA TYR A 85 -4.02 -0.16 -5.70
C TYR A 85 -5.21 -1.08 -6.00
N ALA A 86 -5.93 -1.56 -4.97
CA ALA A 86 -7.12 -2.38 -5.15
C ALA A 86 -8.27 -1.59 -5.81
N LEU A 87 -8.56 -0.37 -5.36
CA LEU A 87 -9.56 0.50 -5.99
C LEU A 87 -9.21 0.86 -7.44
N MET A 88 -7.93 1.08 -7.71
CA MET A 88 -7.44 1.33 -9.07
C MET A 88 -7.32 0.06 -9.91
N ASN A 89 -7.64 -1.12 -9.36
CA ASN A 89 -7.52 -2.43 -10.01
C ASN A 89 -6.13 -2.67 -10.64
N LYS A 90 -5.08 -2.17 -9.99
CA LYS A 90 -3.71 -2.22 -10.50
C LYS A 90 -2.82 -3.04 -9.56
N MET A 91 -2.31 -4.15 -10.05
CA MET A 91 -1.33 -4.94 -9.29
C MET A 91 0.03 -4.23 -9.27
N SER A 92 0.73 -4.28 -8.13
CA SER A 92 2.03 -3.63 -7.96
C SER A 92 2.83 -4.29 -6.83
N GLU A 93 4.16 -4.21 -6.91
CA GLU A 93 5.08 -4.66 -5.86
C GLU A 93 4.84 -3.95 -4.52
N TYR A 94 4.32 -2.71 -4.55
CA TYR A 94 3.99 -1.95 -3.35
C TYR A 94 2.84 -2.59 -2.55
N VAL A 95 1.97 -3.38 -3.19
CA VAL A 95 0.92 -4.14 -2.50
C VAL A 95 1.54 -5.23 -1.63
N ASP A 96 2.46 -6.00 -2.21
CA ASP A 96 3.16 -7.07 -1.49
C ASP A 96 4.02 -6.51 -0.37
N LEU A 97 4.76 -5.42 -0.63
CA LEU A 97 5.55 -4.73 0.37
C LEU A 97 4.68 -4.24 1.54
N ALA A 98 3.55 -3.60 1.24
CA ALA A 98 2.64 -3.10 2.26
C ALA A 98 2.03 -4.22 3.12
N LEU A 99 1.61 -5.33 2.49
CA LEU A 99 1.09 -6.49 3.20
C LEU A 99 2.17 -7.15 4.07
N ASP A 100 3.39 -7.30 3.56
CA ASP A 100 4.50 -7.87 4.34
C ASP A 100 4.87 -6.98 5.54
N VAL A 101 4.79 -5.64 5.41
CA VAL A 101 4.97 -4.71 6.53
C VAL A 101 3.88 -4.93 7.60
N ILE A 102 2.62 -5.08 7.20
CA ILE A 102 1.51 -5.37 8.12
C ILE A 102 1.73 -6.71 8.83
N VAL A 103 2.13 -7.74 8.09
CA VAL A 103 2.39 -9.09 8.62
C VAL A 103 3.55 -9.08 9.62
N LYS A 104 4.70 -8.49 9.24
CA LYS A 104 5.89 -8.40 10.10
C LYS A 104 5.63 -7.62 11.39
N ALA A 105 4.80 -6.58 11.31
CA ALA A 105 4.40 -5.81 12.48
C ALA A 105 3.28 -6.48 13.32
N ASN A 106 2.83 -7.68 12.93
CA ASN A 106 1.73 -8.42 13.55
C ASN A 106 0.43 -7.60 13.68
N LYS A 107 0.15 -6.71 12.73
CA LYS A 107 -0.97 -5.75 12.79
C LYS A 107 -2.25 -6.31 12.18
N LYS A 108 -2.82 -7.38 12.76
CA LYS A 108 -4.10 -7.98 12.30
C LYS A 108 -5.22 -6.94 12.16
N ASP A 109 -5.36 -6.03 13.12
CA ASP A 109 -6.39 -4.98 13.08
C ASP A 109 -6.31 -4.08 11.83
N SER A 110 -5.11 -3.85 11.32
CA SER A 110 -4.92 -3.07 10.08
C SER A 110 -5.42 -3.84 8.87
N LEU A 111 -5.20 -5.17 8.85
CA LEU A 111 -5.69 -6.06 7.81
C LEU A 111 -7.22 -6.21 7.87
N ASP A 112 -7.80 -6.32 9.08
CA ASP A 112 -9.24 -6.34 9.31
C ASP A 112 -9.92 -5.07 8.79
N LYS A 113 -9.34 -3.89 9.08
CA LYS A 113 -9.87 -2.65 8.54
C LYS A 113 -9.75 -2.61 7.01
N LEU A 114 -8.59 -2.98 6.46
CA LEU A 114 -8.38 -3.02 5.01
C LEU A 114 -9.41 -3.91 4.30
N TYR A 115 -9.61 -5.14 4.79
CA TYR A 115 -10.57 -6.06 4.19
C TYR A 115 -12.00 -5.53 4.31
N ASN A 116 -12.37 -4.95 5.45
CA ASN A 116 -13.68 -4.32 5.62
C ASN A 116 -13.90 -3.13 4.68
N ASP A 117 -12.86 -2.32 4.44
CA ASP A 117 -12.88 -1.19 3.51
C ASP A 117 -13.04 -1.67 2.04
N LEU A 118 -12.63 -2.91 1.72
CA LEU A 118 -12.61 -3.45 0.36
C LEU A 118 -13.70 -4.49 0.05
N LYS A 119 -14.34 -5.10 1.05
CA LYS A 119 -15.21 -6.29 0.86
C LYS A 119 -16.43 -6.06 -0.04
N ASN A 120 -16.84 -4.81 -0.23
CA ASN A 120 -17.98 -4.42 -1.08
C ASN A 120 -17.53 -3.73 -2.37
N GLU A 121 -16.23 -3.53 -2.55
CA GLU A 121 -15.66 -2.85 -3.71
C GLU A 121 -15.45 -3.85 -4.86
N LYS A 122 -15.62 -3.38 -6.09
CA LYS A 122 -15.36 -4.20 -7.28
C LYS A 122 -13.86 -4.21 -7.59
N ILE A 123 -13.16 -5.11 -6.92
CA ILE A 123 -11.70 -5.26 -7.05
C ILE A 123 -11.32 -6.56 -7.76
N ASN A 124 -10.12 -6.58 -8.34
CA ASN A 124 -9.52 -7.78 -8.89
C ASN A 124 -9.41 -8.85 -7.78
N PRO A 125 -9.97 -10.06 -7.97
CA PRO A 125 -9.92 -11.16 -7.00
C PRO A 125 -8.50 -11.55 -6.53
N GLU A 126 -7.45 -11.22 -7.29
CA GLU A 126 -6.05 -11.42 -6.87
C GLU A 126 -5.70 -10.61 -5.61
N PHE A 127 -6.33 -9.46 -5.37
CA PHE A 127 -6.16 -8.74 -4.10
C PHE A 127 -6.71 -9.53 -2.92
N LEU A 128 -7.84 -10.22 -3.10
CA LEU A 128 -8.41 -11.08 -2.05
C LEU A 128 -7.46 -12.26 -1.76
N LEU A 129 -6.86 -12.87 -2.78
CA LEU A 129 -5.83 -13.90 -2.58
C LEU A 129 -4.65 -13.38 -1.73
N LYS A 130 -4.13 -12.19 -2.05
CA LYS A 130 -3.01 -11.58 -1.30
C LYS A 130 -3.40 -11.25 0.15
N ILE A 131 -4.58 -10.69 0.37
CA ILE A 131 -5.11 -10.39 1.72
C ILE A 131 -5.33 -11.69 2.52
N GLY A 132 -5.94 -12.70 1.91
CA GLY A 132 -6.15 -14.01 2.54
C GLY A 132 -4.84 -14.68 2.94
N THR A 133 -3.84 -14.63 2.06
CA THR A 133 -2.49 -15.12 2.36
C THR A 133 -1.82 -14.34 3.48
N ALA A 134 -2.01 -13.02 3.55
CA ALA A 134 -1.51 -12.20 4.66
C ALA A 134 -2.17 -12.59 5.99
N TYR A 135 -3.47 -12.87 6.03
CA TYR A 135 -4.14 -13.43 7.21
C TYR A 135 -3.57 -14.78 7.62
N LYS A 136 -3.31 -15.67 6.66
CA LYS A 136 -2.67 -16.99 6.91
C LYS A 136 -1.32 -16.82 7.59
N LYS A 137 -0.47 -15.90 7.10
CA LYS A 137 0.84 -15.57 7.70
C LYS A 137 0.72 -15.03 9.14
N LEU A 138 -0.41 -14.43 9.51
CA LEU A 138 -0.72 -13.95 10.85
C LEU A 138 -1.41 -15.00 11.75
N ASN A 139 -1.53 -16.26 11.30
CA ASN A 139 -2.30 -17.32 11.95
C ASN A 139 -3.79 -17.00 12.16
N ALA A 140 -4.35 -16.04 11.42
CA ALA A 140 -5.78 -15.72 11.41
C ALA A 140 -6.52 -16.64 10.43
N VAL A 141 -6.58 -17.93 10.77
CA VAL A 141 -7.03 -19.00 9.86
C VAL A 141 -8.48 -18.80 9.42
N ARG A 142 -9.36 -18.37 10.32
CA ARG A 142 -10.78 -18.16 10.02
C ARG A 142 -10.97 -17.05 8.97
N GLU A 143 -10.36 -15.90 9.21
CA GLU A 143 -10.37 -14.75 8.30
C GLU A 143 -9.72 -15.10 6.97
N SER A 144 -8.55 -15.77 7.00
CA SER A 144 -7.89 -16.28 5.80
C SER A 144 -8.84 -17.13 4.95
N ASN A 145 -9.52 -18.11 5.55
CA ASN A 145 -10.41 -19.01 4.82
C ASN A 145 -11.61 -18.28 4.22
N GLU A 146 -12.18 -17.30 4.93
CA GLU A 146 -13.27 -16.48 4.40
C GLU A 146 -12.83 -15.71 3.16
N VAL A 147 -11.70 -15.00 3.24
CA VAL A 147 -11.21 -14.17 2.13
C VAL A 147 -10.79 -15.03 0.94
N LEU A 148 -10.07 -16.13 1.17
CA LEU A 148 -9.66 -17.05 0.11
C LEU A 148 -10.86 -17.72 -0.56
N ARG A 149 -11.93 -18.04 0.18
CA ARG A 149 -13.16 -18.58 -0.40
C ARG A 149 -13.77 -17.59 -1.38
N LYS A 150 -13.86 -16.31 -1.01
CA LYS A 150 -14.34 -15.27 -1.93
C LYS A 150 -13.46 -15.13 -3.17
N ALA A 151 -12.13 -15.20 -3.02
CA ALA A 151 -11.23 -15.19 -4.16
C ALA A 151 -11.46 -16.39 -5.10
N CYS A 152 -11.65 -17.58 -4.53
CA CYS A 152 -11.94 -18.81 -5.27
C CYS A 152 -13.30 -18.74 -6.00
N GLU A 153 -14.35 -18.26 -5.32
CA GLU A 153 -15.69 -18.04 -5.91
C GLU A 153 -15.65 -17.06 -7.10
N ASN A 154 -14.70 -16.13 -7.09
CA ASN A 154 -14.44 -15.20 -8.18
C ASN A 154 -13.41 -15.72 -9.21
N GLY A 155 -13.08 -17.01 -9.19
CA GLY A 155 -12.31 -17.68 -10.24
C GLY A 155 -10.79 -17.76 -10.01
N VAL A 156 -10.26 -17.37 -8.86
CA VAL A 156 -8.82 -17.49 -8.56
C VAL A 156 -8.48 -18.93 -8.16
N LYS A 157 -7.89 -19.69 -9.10
CA LYS A 157 -7.55 -21.11 -8.91
C LYS A 157 -6.64 -21.35 -7.71
N GLU A 158 -5.59 -20.54 -7.54
CA GLU A 158 -4.65 -20.63 -6.44
C GLU A 158 -5.34 -20.48 -5.07
N ALA A 159 -6.37 -19.63 -4.98
CA ALA A 159 -7.15 -19.50 -3.75
C ALA A 159 -7.93 -20.78 -3.42
N CYS A 160 -8.49 -21.44 -4.43
CA CYS A 160 -9.19 -22.72 -4.26
C CYS A 160 -8.24 -23.84 -3.77
N GLU A 161 -7.01 -23.88 -4.28
CA GLU A 161 -5.98 -24.84 -3.87
C GLU A 161 -5.53 -24.61 -2.43
N ASN A 162 -5.32 -23.34 -2.05
CA ASN A 162 -4.96 -22.96 -0.69
C ASN A 162 -6.01 -23.37 0.35
N ILE A 163 -7.30 -23.35 0.02
CA ILE A 163 -8.37 -23.82 0.93
C ILE A 163 -8.31 -25.33 1.13
N LYS A 164 -8.07 -26.09 0.05
CA LYS A 164 -7.99 -27.56 0.10
C LYS A 164 -6.83 -28.04 0.98
N GLU A 165 -5.68 -27.37 0.86
CA GLU A 165 -4.50 -27.67 1.68
C GLU A 165 -4.81 -27.48 3.18
N ILE A 166 -5.55 -26.43 3.54
CA ILE A 166 -5.93 -26.16 4.95
C ILE A 166 -6.88 -27.22 5.47
N ALA A 167 -7.90 -27.60 4.69
CA ALA A 167 -8.84 -28.67 5.07
C ALA A 167 -8.13 -30.01 5.30
N SER A 168 -7.09 -30.32 4.50
CA SER A 168 -6.30 -31.54 4.66
C SER A 168 -5.36 -31.57 5.87
N LYS A 169 -5.04 -30.41 6.48
CA LYS A 169 -4.15 -30.32 7.67
C LYS A 169 -4.91 -30.35 9.00
N ILE A 170 -6.25 -30.25 8.96
CA ILE A 170 -7.13 -30.26 10.15
C ILE A 170 -7.78 -31.64 10.36
N MET A 171 -7.70 -32.53 9.36
CA MET A 171 -8.01 -33.97 9.47
C MET A 171 -6.76 -34.76 9.84
#